data_AF-A0AB34PHE1-F1
#
_entry.id   AF-A0AB34PHE1-F1
#
_cell.length_a   1.000
_cell.length_b   1.000
_cell.length_c   1.000
_cell.angle_alpha   90.00
_cell.angle_beta   90.00
_cell.angle_gamma   90.00
#
_symmetry.space_group_name_H-M   'P 1'
#
loop_
_entity.id
_entity.type
_entity.pdbx_description
1 polymer ?
#
loop_
_entity_poly.entity_id
_entity_poly.type
_entity_poly.pdbx_seq_one_letter_code
_entity_poly.pdbx_strand_id
1 'polypeptide(L)'
;MRISENVCRAINDQINAEMWSSNLYLSMSMHFKNEGYNGFAKWLFAQSREELEHAYEMADYLNKRGGKVEIGAIAEVPVKFGTPLDVFEQVYEHECHVTQLIEGVVRVASEARDMASQDFFWKFIREQVEEEDTAAGIVNDIRLAGGVHLTLIDQALGTRQA
;
A
#
# COMPACT_ATOMS: atom_id res chain seq x y z
N MET A 1 19.38 15.45 16.49
CA MET A 1 18.83 14.07 16.45
C MET A 1 19.67 13.29 15.46
N ARG A 2 20.00 12.02 15.73
CA ARG A 2 20.92 11.22 14.89
C ARG A 2 20.24 9.89 14.55
N ILE A 3 19.81 9.76 13.30
CA ILE A 3 19.43 8.47 12.70
C ILE A 3 20.67 7.85 12.05
N SER A 4 20.83 6.53 12.12
CA SER A 4 21.95 5.85 11.46
C SER A 4 21.72 5.74 9.95
N GLU A 5 22.79 5.62 9.18
CA GLU A 5 22.71 5.57 7.71
C GLU A 5 21.89 4.37 7.21
N ASN A 6 22.02 3.21 7.85
CA ASN A 6 21.26 2.01 7.49
C ASN A 6 19.75 2.19 7.72
N VAL A 7 19.34 2.77 8.85
CA VAL A 7 17.92 3.05 9.13
C VAL A 7 17.40 4.14 8.18
N CYS A 8 18.17 5.20 7.96
CA CYS A 8 17.83 6.27 7.01
C CYS A 8 17.61 5.72 5.60
N ARG A 9 18.45 4.78 5.15
CA ARG A 9 18.31 4.12 3.84
C ARG A 9 17.06 3.24 3.78
N ALA A 10 16.87 2.38 4.78
CA ALA A 10 15.70 1.50 4.83
C ALA A 10 14.37 2.28 4.79
N ILE A 11 14.31 3.44 5.47
CA ILE A 11 13.13 4.31 5.43
C ILE A 11 12.95 4.95 4.05
N ASN A 12 14.02 5.42 3.39
CA ASN A 12 13.93 5.94 2.03
C ASN A 12 13.48 4.87 1.02
N ASP A 13 13.96 3.65 1.17
CA ASP A 13 13.54 2.52 0.33
C ASP A 13 12.03 2.24 0.53
N GLN A 14 11.55 2.26 1.78
CA GLN A 14 10.12 2.11 2.07
C GLN A 14 9.28 3.27 1.50
N ILE A 15 9.72 4.52 1.63
CA ILE A 15 9.04 5.69 1.04
C ILE A 15 8.84 5.50 -0.48
N ASN A 16 9.87 5.03 -1.18
CA ASN A 16 9.75 4.74 -2.61
C ASN A 16 8.83 3.55 -2.90
N ALA A 17 8.81 2.53 -2.04
CA ALA A 17 7.90 1.40 -2.16
C ALA A 17 6.44 1.86 -2.04
N GLU A 18 6.09 2.69 -1.05
CA GLU A 18 4.72 3.22 -0.90
C GLU A 18 4.30 4.12 -2.07
N MET A 19 5.22 4.94 -2.60
CA MET A 19 4.95 5.72 -3.81
C MET A 19 4.72 4.82 -5.04
N TRP A 20 5.37 3.67 -5.11
CA TRP A 20 5.12 2.68 -6.15
C TRP A 20 3.76 1.98 -5.95
N SER A 21 3.41 1.60 -4.71
CA SER A 21 2.08 1.07 -4.34
C SER A 21 0.97 2.04 -4.76
N SER A 22 1.14 3.33 -4.45
CA SER A 22 0.22 4.39 -4.86
C SER A 22 0.00 4.43 -6.38
N ASN A 23 1.08 4.36 -7.18
CA ASN A 23 0.99 4.32 -8.64
C ASN A 23 0.34 3.02 -9.14
N LEU A 24 0.61 1.88 -8.51
CA LEU A 24 0.03 0.59 -8.87
C LEU A 24 -1.49 0.65 -8.73
N TYR A 25 -1.98 1.09 -7.57
CA TYR A 25 -3.41 1.21 -7.29
C TYR A 25 -4.10 2.26 -8.16
N LEU A 26 -3.41 3.35 -8.48
CA LEU A 26 -3.92 4.31 -9.45
C LEU A 26 -4.08 3.66 -10.84
N SER A 27 -3.10 2.87 -11.29
CA SER A 27 -3.17 2.18 -12.57
C SER A 27 -4.30 1.14 -12.62
N MET A 28 -4.46 0.34 -11.56
CA MET A 28 -5.57 -0.60 -11.43
C MET A 28 -6.93 0.12 -11.42
N SER A 29 -7.01 1.27 -10.74
CA SER A 29 -8.20 2.12 -10.74
C SER A 29 -8.57 2.58 -12.16
N MET A 30 -7.59 3.08 -12.92
CA MET A 30 -7.82 3.51 -14.31
C MET A 30 -8.22 2.35 -15.22
N HIS A 31 -7.64 1.17 -15.01
CA HIS A 31 -8.04 -0.04 -15.72
C HIS A 31 -9.53 -0.36 -15.49
N PHE A 32 -9.97 -0.44 -14.24
CA PHE A 32 -11.39 -0.72 -13.96
C PHE A 32 -12.34 0.38 -14.39
N LYS A 33 -11.89 1.64 -14.36
CA LYS A 33 -12.67 2.75 -14.89
C LYS A 33 -12.96 2.58 -16.38
N ASN A 34 -11.99 2.09 -17.15
CA ASN A 34 -12.14 1.82 -18.59
C ASN A 34 -13.06 0.61 -18.85
N GLU A 35 -13.01 -0.41 -17.99
CA GLU A 35 -13.87 -1.61 -18.08
C GLU A 35 -15.30 -1.39 -17.55
N GLY A 36 -15.59 -0.23 -16.95
CA GLY A 36 -16.92 0.14 -16.44
C GLY A 36 -17.21 -0.24 -14.98
N TYR A 37 -16.21 -0.78 -14.27
CA TYR A 37 -16.25 -1.17 -12.86
C TYR A 37 -15.97 0.04 -11.96
N ASN A 38 -16.98 0.88 -11.78
CA ASN A 38 -16.82 2.20 -11.16
C ASN A 38 -16.52 2.16 -9.67
N GLY A 39 -17.04 1.17 -8.95
CA GLY A 39 -16.81 1.06 -7.51
C GLY A 39 -15.50 0.40 -7.16
N PHE A 40 -15.07 -0.63 -7.89
CA PHE A 40 -13.71 -1.14 -7.79
C PHE A 40 -12.68 -0.04 -8.10
N ALA A 41 -12.90 0.73 -9.19
CA ALA A 41 -12.05 1.85 -9.54
C ALA A 41 -11.98 2.90 -8.42
N LYS A 42 -13.13 3.24 -7.81
CA LYS A 42 -13.17 4.21 -6.72
C LYS A 42 -12.43 3.73 -5.47
N TRP A 43 -12.58 2.45 -5.12
CA TRP A 43 -11.89 1.87 -3.98
C TRP A 43 -10.37 1.91 -4.16
N LEU A 44 -9.87 1.50 -5.32
CA LEU A 44 -8.43 1.53 -5.62
C LEU A 44 -7.87 2.95 -5.72
N PHE A 45 -8.68 3.91 -6.16
CA PHE A 45 -8.28 5.32 -6.14
C PHE A 45 -8.13 5.85 -4.71
N ALA A 46 -8.99 5.43 -3.78
CA ALA A 46 -8.84 5.76 -2.37
C ALA A 46 -7.58 5.11 -1.79
N GLN A 47 -7.36 3.81 -2.06
CA GLN A 47 -6.14 3.11 -1.62
C GLN A 47 -4.87 3.79 -2.15
N SER A 48 -4.84 4.17 -3.42
CA SER A 48 -3.72 4.91 -4.01
C SER A 48 -3.37 6.20 -3.23
N ARG A 49 -4.37 6.90 -2.71
CA ARG A 49 -4.15 8.12 -1.91
C ARG A 49 -3.64 7.78 -0.52
N GLU A 50 -4.18 6.71 0.09
CA GLU A 50 -3.74 6.20 1.39
C GLU A 50 -2.25 5.84 1.37
N GLU A 51 -1.79 5.07 0.38
CA GLU A 51 -0.36 4.74 0.25
C GLU A 51 0.53 5.97 0.05
N LEU A 52 0.03 6.98 -0.66
CA LEU A 52 0.80 8.20 -0.85
C LEU A 52 0.93 8.98 0.46
N GLU A 53 -0.10 8.98 1.31
CA GLU A 53 -0.03 9.55 2.65
C GLU A 53 0.90 8.74 3.56
N HIS A 54 0.95 7.42 3.45
CA HIS A 54 1.96 6.58 4.14
C HIS A 54 3.38 7.05 3.79
N ALA A 55 3.67 7.22 2.49
CA ALA A 55 4.96 7.72 2.03
C ALA A 55 5.30 9.11 2.63
N TYR A 56 4.33 10.01 2.67
CA TYR A 56 4.50 11.35 3.24
C TYR A 56 4.74 11.34 4.75
N GLU A 57 4.02 10.50 5.48
CA GLU A 57 4.19 10.36 6.93
C GLU A 57 5.59 9.83 7.27
N MET A 58 6.08 8.83 6.53
CA MET A 58 7.43 8.30 6.67
C MET A 58 8.51 9.33 6.31
N ALA A 59 8.29 10.12 5.26
CA ALA A 59 9.21 11.19 4.85
C ALA A 59 9.31 12.32 5.90
N ASP A 60 8.16 12.76 6.44
CA ASP A 60 8.12 13.74 7.51
C ASP A 60 8.78 13.22 8.79
N TYR A 61 8.53 11.95 9.14
CA TYR A 61 9.22 11.27 10.24
C TYR A 61 10.74 11.27 10.05
N LEU A 62 11.23 10.88 8.88
CA LEU A 62 12.67 10.84 8.60
C LEU A 62 13.32 12.23 8.74
N ASN A 63 12.67 13.28 8.22
CA ASN A 63 13.12 14.65 8.39
C ASN A 63 13.15 15.08 9.86
N LYS A 64 12.12 14.76 10.65
CA LYS A 64 12.08 15.03 12.11
C LYS A 64 13.23 14.37 12.84
N ARG A 65 13.67 13.19 12.39
CA ARG A 65 14.80 12.44 12.96
C ARG A 65 16.18 12.98 12.53
N GLY A 66 16.21 13.97 11.63
CA GLY A 66 17.45 14.52 11.07
C GLY A 66 18.06 13.65 9.97
N GLY A 67 17.29 12.71 9.42
CA GLY A 67 17.64 12.00 8.20
C GLY A 67 17.36 12.86 6.97
N LYS A 68 17.94 12.49 5.84
CA LYS A 68 17.70 13.12 4.55
C LYS A 68 16.74 12.25 3.74
N VAL A 69 15.62 12.82 3.35
CA VAL A 69 14.70 12.18 2.39
C VAL A 69 15.26 12.30 0.97
N GLU A 70 15.27 11.18 0.26
CA GLU A 70 15.70 11.06 -1.13
C GLU A 70 14.60 10.37 -1.93
N ILE A 71 13.81 11.16 -2.66
CA ILE A 71 12.78 10.64 -3.56
C ILE A 71 13.48 10.06 -4.78
N GLY A 72 13.33 8.75 -4.97
CA GLY A 72 13.97 7.99 -6.02
C GLY A 72 13.16 7.99 -7.32
N ALA A 73 13.70 7.28 -8.31
CA ALA A 73 12.94 6.97 -9.50
C ALA A 73 11.88 5.91 -9.15
N ILE A 74 10.61 6.21 -9.44
CA ILE A 74 9.52 5.24 -9.29
C ILE A 74 9.45 4.43 -10.58
N ALA A 75 9.61 3.10 -10.46
CA ALA A 75 9.52 2.19 -11.59
C ALA A 75 8.13 2.23 -12.23
N GLU A 76 8.04 1.86 -13.51
CA GLU A 76 6.75 1.74 -14.17
C GLU A 76 5.87 0.66 -13.50
N VAL A 77 4.56 0.88 -13.56
CA VAL A 77 3.55 -0.07 -13.06
C VAL A 77 2.83 -0.71 -14.25
N PRO A 78 2.29 -1.93 -14.10
CA PRO A 78 1.45 -2.53 -15.13
C PRO A 78 0.25 -1.64 -15.46
N VAL A 79 -0.23 -1.70 -16.70
CA VAL A 79 -1.38 -0.90 -17.19
C VAL A 79 -2.53 -1.74 -17.75
N LYS A 80 -2.32 -3.06 -17.84
CA LYS A 80 -3.33 -4.03 -18.24
C LYS A 80 -3.42 -5.07 -17.15
N PHE A 81 -4.63 -5.30 -16.69
CA PHE A 81 -4.91 -6.27 -15.66
C PHE A 81 -6.00 -7.24 -16.13
N GLY A 82 -6.22 -8.28 -15.34
CA GLY A 82 -7.19 -9.32 -15.64
C GLY A 82 -8.59 -8.97 -15.14
N THR A 83 -9.30 -9.98 -14.69
CA THR A 83 -10.62 -9.87 -14.07
C THR A 83 -10.55 -9.16 -12.71
N PRO A 84 -11.69 -8.72 -12.15
CA PRO A 84 -11.75 -8.25 -10.77
C PRO A 84 -11.07 -9.16 -9.75
N LEU A 85 -11.21 -10.48 -9.91
CA LEU A 85 -10.54 -11.43 -9.03
C LEU A 85 -9.01 -11.37 -9.19
N ASP A 86 -8.51 -11.39 -10.43
CA ASP A 86 -7.06 -11.37 -10.70
C ASP A 86 -6.41 -10.09 -10.12
N VAL A 87 -7.10 -8.96 -10.17
CA VAL A 87 -6.58 -7.69 -9.62
C VAL A 87 -6.57 -7.71 -8.10
N PHE A 88 -7.64 -8.11 -7.44
CA PHE A 88 -7.67 -8.10 -5.97
C PHE A 88 -6.79 -9.20 -5.35
N GLU A 89 -6.54 -10.30 -6.06
CA GLU A 89 -5.49 -11.25 -5.69
C GLU A 89 -4.11 -10.60 -5.76
N GLN A 90 -3.82 -9.82 -6.81
CA GLN A 90 -2.58 -9.02 -6.89
C GLN A 90 -2.48 -7.95 -5.79
N VAL A 91 -3.59 -7.28 -5.44
CA VAL A 91 -3.62 -6.31 -4.33
C VAL A 91 -3.26 -7.01 -3.03
N TYR A 92 -3.89 -8.15 -2.73
CA TYR A 92 -3.60 -8.91 -1.52
C TYR A 92 -2.14 -9.38 -1.46
N GLU A 93 -1.62 -9.94 -2.56
CA GLU A 93 -0.21 -10.36 -2.64
C GLU A 93 0.76 -9.17 -2.46
N HIS A 94 0.40 -8.01 -3.00
CA HIS A 94 1.19 -6.79 -2.87
C HIS A 94 1.17 -6.26 -1.42
N GLU A 95 0.03 -6.26 -0.75
CA GLU A 95 -0.06 -5.86 0.67
C GLU A 95 0.78 -6.77 1.57
N CYS A 96 0.71 -8.10 1.37
CA CYS A 96 1.59 -9.03 2.09
C CYS A 96 3.07 -8.77 1.81
N HIS A 97 3.42 -8.30 0.61
CA HIS A 97 4.80 -7.90 0.28
C HIS A 97 5.20 -6.62 1.02
N VAL A 98 4.36 -5.58 1.02
CA VAL A 98 4.58 -4.32 1.74
C VAL A 98 4.78 -4.58 3.23
N THR A 99 4.00 -5.47 3.84
CA THR A 99 4.19 -5.91 5.23
C THR A 99 5.60 -6.44 5.49
N GLN A 100 6.11 -7.31 4.61
CA GLN A 100 7.47 -7.85 4.75
C GLN A 100 8.55 -6.76 4.65
N LEU A 101 8.33 -5.73 3.82
CA LEU A 101 9.23 -4.59 3.69
C LEU A 101 9.24 -3.75 4.99
N ILE A 102 8.06 -3.43 5.53
CA ILE A 102 7.91 -2.68 6.80
C ILE A 102 8.55 -3.45 7.95
N GLU A 103 8.31 -4.76 8.06
CA GLU A 103 9.00 -5.59 9.05
C GLU A 103 10.52 -5.54 8.87
N GLY A 104 11.00 -5.46 7.63
CA GLY A 104 12.41 -5.23 7.29
C GLY A 104 12.94 -3.94 7.92
N VAL A 105 12.20 -2.84 7.79
CA VAL A 105 12.55 -1.56 8.42
C VAL A 105 12.59 -1.69 9.95
N VAL A 106 11.61 -2.36 10.56
CA VAL A 106 11.58 -2.61 12.02
C VAL A 106 12.79 -3.42 12.47
N ARG A 107 13.17 -4.46 11.72
CA ARG A 107 14.37 -5.27 12.01
C ARG A 107 15.65 -4.43 11.96
N VAL A 108 15.84 -3.63 10.91
CA VAL A 108 17.00 -2.74 10.76
C VAL A 108 17.06 -1.71 11.91
N ALA A 109 15.92 -1.13 12.28
CA ALA A 109 15.83 -0.22 13.41
C ALA A 109 16.16 -0.92 14.75
N SER A 110 15.72 -2.16 14.92
CA SER A 110 16.02 -2.97 16.12
C SER A 110 17.50 -3.30 16.25
N GLU A 111 18.14 -3.72 15.16
CA GLU A 111 19.59 -3.99 15.11
C GLU A 111 20.41 -2.73 15.42
N ALA A 112 19.97 -1.57 14.91
CA ALA A 112 20.56 -0.27 15.20
C ALA A 112 20.24 0.25 16.62
N ARG A 113 19.39 -0.47 17.38
CA ARG A 113 18.84 -0.04 18.69
C ARG A 113 18.13 1.31 18.62
N ASP A 114 17.56 1.66 17.47
CA ASP A 114 16.74 2.86 17.30
C ASP A 114 15.31 2.59 17.78
N MET A 115 15.05 2.90 19.04
CA MET A 115 13.75 2.66 19.67
C MET A 115 12.64 3.52 19.07
N ALA A 116 12.96 4.74 18.62
CA ALA A 116 11.95 5.64 18.09
C ALA A 116 11.54 5.24 16.66
N SER A 117 12.48 4.71 15.87
CA SER A 117 12.14 4.18 14.54
C SER A 117 11.34 2.89 14.67
N GLN A 118 11.69 2.02 15.64
CA GLN A 118 10.87 0.84 15.94
C GLN A 118 9.44 1.23 16.34
N ASP A 119 9.26 2.15 17.29
CA ASP A 119 7.94 2.60 17.75
C ASP A 119 7.09 3.17 16.61
N PHE A 120 7.69 4.03 15.78
CA PHE A 120 7.02 4.61 14.62
C PHE A 120 6.58 3.54 13.62
N PHE A 121 7.47 2.62 13.21
CA PHE A 121 7.12 1.59 12.22
C PHE A 121 6.20 0.50 12.77
N TRP A 122 6.15 0.29 14.10
CA TRP A 122 5.14 -0.59 14.71
C TRP A 122 3.70 -0.09 14.48
N LYS A 123 3.49 1.20 14.23
CA LYS A 123 2.19 1.71 13.77
C LYS A 123 1.80 1.04 12.44
N PHE A 124 2.67 1.12 11.45
CA PHE A 124 2.43 0.56 10.11
C PHE A 124 2.31 -0.96 10.14
N ILE A 125 3.02 -1.68 11.03
CA ILE A 125 2.79 -3.11 11.22
C ILE A 125 1.34 -3.42 11.64
N ARG A 126 0.74 -2.60 12.51
CA ARG A 126 -0.65 -2.79 12.92
C ARG A 126 -1.62 -2.43 11.79
N GLU A 127 -1.29 -1.42 11.01
CA GLU A 127 -2.08 -0.97 9.86
C GLU A 127 -2.11 -2.03 8.76
N GLN A 128 -0.96 -2.62 8.42
CA GLN A 128 -0.87 -3.71 7.44
C GLN A 128 -1.72 -4.93 7.79
N VAL A 129 -1.96 -5.23 9.08
CA VAL A 129 -2.86 -6.31 9.47
C VAL A 129 -4.29 -6.04 8.99
N GLU A 130 -4.74 -4.79 9.05
CA GLU A 130 -6.06 -4.36 8.58
C GLU A 130 -6.11 -4.28 7.05
N GLU A 131 -5.02 -3.86 6.40
CA GLU A 131 -4.91 -3.83 4.93
C GLU A 131 -4.97 -5.24 4.33
N GLU A 132 -4.22 -6.20 4.90
CA GLU A 132 -4.25 -7.59 4.49
C GLU A 132 -5.63 -8.24 4.71
N ASP A 133 -6.27 -7.99 5.87
CA ASP A 133 -7.63 -8.49 6.14
C ASP A 133 -8.65 -7.91 5.16
N THR A 134 -8.57 -6.61 4.89
CA THR A 134 -9.45 -5.93 3.93
C THR A 134 -9.29 -6.49 2.52
N ALA A 135 -8.05 -6.60 2.03
CA ALA A 135 -7.76 -7.13 0.70
C ALA A 135 -8.21 -8.59 0.58
N ALA A 136 -7.91 -9.43 1.57
CA ALA A 136 -8.35 -10.83 1.61
C ALA A 136 -9.88 -10.96 1.66
N GLY A 137 -10.55 -10.08 2.42
CA GLY A 137 -12.01 -10.01 2.50
C GLY A 137 -12.64 -9.75 1.13
N ILE A 138 -12.12 -8.77 0.37
CA ILE A 138 -12.61 -8.47 -0.98
C ILE A 138 -12.39 -9.65 -1.93
N VAL A 139 -11.23 -10.31 -1.88
CA VAL A 139 -10.96 -11.52 -2.67
C VAL A 139 -11.99 -12.62 -2.35
N ASN A 140 -12.26 -12.85 -1.07
CA ASN A 140 -13.24 -13.84 -0.64
C ASN A 140 -14.66 -13.51 -1.09
N ASP A 141 -15.06 -12.24 -1.00
CA ASP A 141 -16.37 -11.77 -1.47
C ASP A 141 -16.52 -11.99 -2.98
N ILE A 142 -15.50 -11.65 -3.78
CA ILE A 142 -15.49 -11.88 -5.23
C ILE A 142 -15.64 -13.37 -5.55
N ARG A 143 -14.88 -14.23 -4.85
CA ARG A 143 -14.95 -15.70 -5.03
C ARG A 143 -16.33 -16.26 -4.64
N LEU A 144 -16.93 -15.77 -3.56
CA LEU A 144 -18.26 -16.20 -3.08
C LEU A 144 -19.39 -15.75 -4.00
N ALA A 145 -19.34 -14.50 -4.49
CA ALA A 145 -20.34 -13.94 -5.38
C ALA A 145 -20.40 -14.65 -6.74
N GLY A 146 -19.25 -15.08 -7.25
CA GLY A 146 -19.11 -15.56 -8.63
C GLY A 146 -19.47 -14.48 -9.67
N GLY A 147 -19.48 -14.86 -10.95
CA GLY A 147 -19.67 -13.90 -12.05
C GLY A 147 -21.03 -13.19 -12.10
N VAL A 148 -22.06 -13.72 -11.43
CA VAL A 148 -23.44 -13.21 -11.50
C VAL A 148 -23.66 -12.00 -10.58
N HIS A 149 -22.85 -11.86 -9.52
CA HIS A 149 -23.04 -10.86 -8.48
C HIS A 149 -21.91 -9.82 -8.36
N LEU A 150 -20.98 -9.79 -9.32
CA LEU A 150 -19.89 -8.79 -9.36
C LEU A 150 -20.38 -7.34 -9.35
N THR A 151 -21.54 -7.06 -9.92
CA THR A 151 -22.13 -5.71 -9.92
C THR A 151 -22.57 -5.25 -8.53
N LEU A 152 -22.95 -6.17 -7.64
CA LEU A 152 -23.29 -5.84 -6.25
C LEU A 152 -22.03 -5.49 -5.45
N ILE A 153 -20.94 -6.23 -5.66
CA ILE A 153 -19.65 -5.94 -5.05
C ILE A 153 -19.12 -4.59 -5.54
N ASP A 154 -19.16 -4.35 -6.85
CA ASP A 154 -18.77 -3.06 -7.42
C ASP A 154 -19.54 -1.91 -6.73
N GLN A 155 -20.87 -2.01 -6.64
CA GLN A 155 -21.67 -1.00 -5.95
C GLN A 155 -21.28 -0.80 -4.48
N ALA A 156 -21.02 -1.88 -3.74
CA ALA A 156 -20.61 -1.82 -2.34
C ALA A 156 -19.25 -1.13 -2.15
N LEU A 157 -18.24 -1.50 -2.94
CA LEU A 157 -16.92 -0.87 -2.88
C LEU A 157 -16.96 0.61 -3.29
N GLY A 158 -17.91 0.97 -4.15
CA GLY A 158 -18.22 2.35 -4.52
C GLY A 158 -18.67 3.25 -3.35
N THR A 159 -18.99 2.69 -2.18
CA THR A 159 -19.36 3.50 -1.00
C THR A 159 -18.17 3.89 -0.13
N ARG A 160 -16.94 3.37 -0.38
CA ARG A 160 -15.73 3.81 0.35
C ARG A 160 -15.59 5.32 0.28
N GLN A 161 -15.35 5.94 1.43
CA GLN A 161 -15.03 7.38 1.49
C GLN A 161 -13.59 7.57 1.00
N ALA A 162 -13.38 8.67 0.27
CA ALA A 162 -12.09 9.02 -0.31
C ALA A 162 -11.24 9.86 0.65
#